data_AF-A0A438MFA0-F1
#
_entry.id   AF-A0A438MFA0-F1
#
_cell.length_a   1.000
_cell.length_b   1.000
_cell.length_c   1.000
_cell.angle_alpha   90.00
_cell.angle_beta   90.00
_cell.angle_gamma   90.00
#
_symmetry.space_group_name_H-M   'P 1'
#
loop_
_entity.id
_entity.type
_entity.pdbx_description
1 polymer ?
#
loop_
_entity_poly.entity_id
_entity_poly.type
_entity_poly.pdbx_seq_one_letter_code
_entity_poly.pdbx_strand_id
1 'polypeptide(L)'
;MTTVNEHTIAEELRRMAGEARPVDPHSYAARATARSSQRRRLSWTLAAACAVLVAGVVVSSLGGEPMTAKVATPPAPELPPNTPRQLQAVRACMPAGGPSVNVNPDWRDPAHGTVADFRVLAEHRDKNGYTALVGSTKGFVLCTPSAETPDPPVFTYWGNKAPGNLASATDPLIVDRYTVQYWWAPDPKSQDNYVRVVAGRVGSSVRRVVIDWSAGKPTDAVVSNGFFIARTPAGTVSRKDQHGEMADYVDTPRVTVTAYDAAGKVLGRAPYVPFDWRGPVT
;
A
#
# COMPACT_ATOMS: atom_id res chain seq x y z
N MET A 1 -34.02 18.08 -0.81
CA MET A 1 -32.75 18.79 -1.14
C MET A 1 -32.51 19.80 -0.03
N THR A 2 -31.79 19.41 1.02
CA THR A 2 -31.50 20.25 2.19
C THR A 2 -30.14 20.90 1.99
N THR A 3 -30.13 22.20 1.71
CA THR A 3 -28.92 23.02 1.62
C THR A 3 -28.33 23.18 3.03
N VAL A 4 -27.14 22.61 3.24
CA VAL A 4 -26.39 22.78 4.47
C VAL A 4 -25.88 24.21 4.51
N ASN A 5 -26.27 24.97 5.52
CA ASN A 5 -25.87 26.36 5.68
C ASN A 5 -24.44 26.42 6.27
N GLU A 6 -23.46 26.65 5.40
CA GLU A 6 -22.04 26.75 5.74
C GLU A 6 -21.78 27.80 6.84
N HIS A 7 -22.62 28.83 6.93
CA HIS A 7 -22.51 29.87 7.94
C HIS A 7 -22.80 29.34 9.36
N THR A 8 -23.75 28.41 9.48
CA THR A 8 -24.11 27.78 10.76
C THR A 8 -23.01 26.82 11.24
N ILE A 9 -22.35 26.11 10.31
CA ILE A 9 -21.20 25.25 10.65
C ILE A 9 -20.02 26.10 11.12
N ALA A 10 -19.74 27.22 10.45
CA ALA A 10 -18.64 28.10 10.83
C ALA A 10 -18.84 28.74 12.21
N GLU A 11 -20.07 29.12 12.58
CA GLU A 11 -20.37 29.63 13.91
C GLU A 11 -20.22 28.56 15.00
N GLU A 12 -20.68 27.34 14.74
CA GLU A 12 -20.54 26.25 15.70
C GLU A 12 -19.07 25.86 15.93
N LEU A 13 -18.25 25.84 14.87
CA LEU A 13 -16.82 25.58 15.02
C LEU A 13 -16.10 26.70 15.80
N ARG A 14 -16.50 27.96 15.62
CA ARG A 14 -15.95 29.08 16.40
C ARG A 14 -16.37 29.00 17.87
N ARG A 15 -17.61 28.59 18.15
CA ARG A 15 -18.10 28.37 19.52
C ARG A 15 -17.32 27.25 20.20
N MET A 16 -17.14 26.11 19.54
CA MET A 16 -16.35 24.99 20.07
C MET A 16 -14.88 25.37 20.32
N ALA A 17 -14.30 26.19 19.45
CA ALA A 17 -12.93 26.69 19.64
C ALA A 17 -12.81 27.66 20.83
N GLY A 18 -13.86 28.45 21.13
CA GLY A 18 -13.91 29.34 22.29
C GLY A 18 -14.12 28.61 23.62
N GLU A 19 -14.75 27.44 23.61
CA GLU A 19 -15.01 26.61 24.80
C GLU A 19 -13.85 25.66 25.16
N ALA A 20 -12.87 25.51 24.26
CA ALA A 20 -11.70 24.67 24.50
C ALA A 20 -10.79 25.31 25.58
N ARG A 21 -10.97 24.89 26.83
CA ARG A 21 -10.07 25.26 27.93
C ARG A 21 -8.66 24.75 27.63
N PRO A 22 -7.61 25.56 27.89
CA PRO A 22 -6.23 25.11 27.74
C PRO A 22 -6.00 23.85 28.57
N VAL A 23 -5.61 22.77 27.89
CA VAL A 23 -5.24 21.54 28.57
C VAL A 23 -3.88 21.80 29.22
N ASP A 24 -3.83 21.77 30.55
CA ASP A 24 -2.57 21.90 31.27
C ASP A 24 -1.63 20.74 30.87
N PRO A 25 -0.53 21.03 30.14
CA PRO A 25 0.36 20.01 29.62
C PRO A 25 1.03 19.20 30.73
N HIS A 26 1.17 19.75 31.95
CA HIS A 26 1.75 19.05 33.08
C HIS A 26 0.79 17.99 33.64
N SER A 27 -0.51 18.29 33.72
CA SER A 27 -1.53 17.31 34.12
C SER A 27 -1.62 16.11 33.16
N TYR A 28 -1.41 16.34 31.86
CA TYR A 28 -1.45 15.29 30.83
C TYR A 28 -0.18 14.43 30.84
N ALA A 29 0.99 15.05 31.02
CA ALA A 29 2.26 14.35 31.15
C ALA A 29 2.31 13.46 32.41
N ALA A 30 1.78 13.95 33.55
CA ALA A 30 1.68 13.16 34.78
C ALA A 30 0.77 11.94 34.63
N ARG A 31 -0.34 12.07 33.89
CA ARG A 31 -1.29 10.98 33.64
C ARG A 31 -0.72 9.93 32.67
N ALA A 32 0.13 10.35 31.72
CA ALA A 32 0.84 9.47 30.80
C ALA A 32 1.96 8.67 31.49
N THR A 33 2.69 9.28 32.43
CA THR A 33 3.77 8.60 33.18
C THR A 33 3.24 7.66 34.27
N ALA A 34 2.10 7.96 34.89
CA ALA A 34 1.48 7.09 35.89
C ALA A 34 1.02 5.72 35.34
N ARG A 35 0.60 5.66 34.06
CA ARG A 35 0.20 4.38 33.43
C ARG A 35 1.37 3.49 33.01
N SER A 36 2.55 4.06 32.76
CA SER A 36 3.73 3.28 32.35
C SER A 36 4.45 2.65 33.55
N SER A 37 4.41 3.29 34.72
CA SER A 37 5.00 2.76 35.95
C SER A 37 4.22 1.57 36.51
N GLN A 38 2.90 1.55 36.35
CA GLN A 38 2.06 0.45 36.82
C GLN A 38 2.25 -0.84 35.99
N ARG A 39 2.52 -0.72 34.68
CA ARG A 39 2.89 -1.87 33.84
C ARG A 39 4.32 -2.37 34.07
N ARG A 40 5.23 -1.52 34.55
CA ARG A 40 6.63 -1.89 34.84
C ARG A 40 6.81 -2.70 36.13
N ARG A 41 5.82 -2.77 37.02
CA ARG A 41 5.92 -3.56 38.27
C ARG A 41 5.65 -5.07 38.10
N LEU A 42 5.26 -5.53 36.90
CA LEU A 42 5.01 -6.95 36.61
C LEU A 42 6.05 -7.59 35.68
N SER A 43 7.17 -6.92 35.41
CA SER A 43 8.19 -7.45 34.50
C SER A 43 9.57 -6.91 34.86
N TRP A 44 10.08 -7.31 36.03
CA TRP A 44 11.48 -7.09 36.40
C TRP A 44 12.15 -8.45 36.68
N THR A 45 12.79 -9.00 35.65
CA THR A 45 14.07 -9.70 35.76
C THR A 45 14.79 -9.60 34.40
N LEU A 46 16.00 -9.00 34.43
CA LEU A 46 17.07 -8.96 33.40
C LEU A 46 16.78 -8.09 32.15
N ALA A 47 17.64 -7.20 31.63
CA ALA A 47 18.93 -6.64 32.03
C ALA A 47 19.23 -5.39 31.15
N ALA A 48 20.01 -4.44 31.70
CA ALA A 48 20.96 -3.48 31.07
C ALA A 48 20.61 -2.59 29.85
N ALA A 49 20.57 -1.28 30.14
CA ALA A 49 21.28 -0.16 29.49
C ALA A 49 21.31 0.01 27.95
N CYS A 50 20.71 1.10 27.46
CA CYS A 50 21.38 2.12 26.65
C CYS A 50 20.47 3.36 26.50
N ALA A 51 21.01 4.53 26.84
CA ALA A 51 20.35 5.83 26.73
C ALA A 51 20.75 6.50 25.40
N VAL A 52 19.78 7.03 24.65
CA VAL A 52 20.04 8.07 23.64
C VAL A 52 18.87 9.07 23.65
N LEU A 53 19.22 10.33 23.92
CA LEU A 53 18.40 11.53 23.78
C LEU A 53 18.17 11.83 22.30
N VAL A 54 16.91 12.07 21.90
CA VAL A 54 16.60 12.91 20.73
C VAL A 54 15.44 13.82 21.10
N ALA A 55 15.76 15.11 21.28
CA ALA A 55 14.78 16.18 21.28
C ALA A 55 14.32 16.40 19.83
N GLY A 56 13.02 16.26 19.58
CA GLY A 56 12.41 16.47 18.27
C GLY A 56 11.20 17.38 18.39
N VAL A 57 11.35 18.59 17.88
CA VAL A 57 10.31 19.62 17.73
C VAL A 57 9.13 19.03 16.94
N VAL A 58 7.93 19.03 17.54
CA VAL A 58 6.68 18.66 16.86
C VAL A 58 6.04 19.94 16.34
N VAL A 59 6.20 20.21 15.05
CA VAL A 59 5.35 21.18 14.33
C VAL A 59 4.04 20.46 14.03
N SER A 60 2.96 20.91 14.68
CA SER A 60 1.61 20.38 14.45
C SER A 60 1.05 20.97 13.15
N SER A 61 0.89 20.12 12.13
CA SER A 61 0.09 20.43 10.94
C SER A 61 -1.30 19.82 11.12
N LEU A 62 -2.33 20.67 11.09
CA LEU A 62 -3.74 20.30 11.16
C LEU A 62 -4.22 19.72 9.82
N GLY A 63 -4.93 18.59 9.88
CA GLY A 63 -5.95 18.24 8.89
C GLY A 63 -5.60 17.16 7.86
N GLY A 64 -5.39 15.93 8.32
CA GLY A 64 -5.35 14.71 7.51
C GLY A 64 -4.75 13.59 8.33
N GLU A 65 -5.40 12.43 8.44
CA GLU A 65 -4.80 11.29 9.14
C GLU A 65 -3.42 11.01 8.55
N PRO A 66 -2.34 11.12 9.33
CA PRO A 66 -1.01 10.77 8.83
C PRO A 66 -0.96 9.25 8.72
N MET A 67 -1.13 8.72 7.50
CA MET A 67 -0.60 7.41 7.15
C MET A 67 0.90 7.48 7.42
N THR A 68 1.31 6.99 8.58
CA THR A 68 2.69 7.05 9.03
C THR A 68 3.47 6.10 8.12
N ALA A 69 4.12 6.66 7.10
CA ALA A 69 5.05 5.93 6.26
C ALA A 69 6.11 5.34 7.19
N LYS A 70 6.03 4.03 7.45
CA LYS A 70 7.05 3.32 8.21
C LYS A 70 8.37 3.47 7.45
N VAL A 71 9.37 4.01 8.12
CA VAL A 71 10.74 4.11 7.62
C VAL A 71 11.21 2.70 7.27
N ALA A 72 11.52 2.46 5.99
CA ALA A 72 11.88 1.14 5.50
C ALA A 72 13.29 0.71 5.94
N THR A 73 13.41 -0.54 6.39
CA THR A 73 14.68 -1.23 6.65
C THR A 73 15.28 -1.72 5.32
N PRO A 74 16.63 -1.80 5.18
CA PRO A 74 17.27 -2.35 3.98
C PRO A 74 16.74 -3.74 3.61
N PRO A 75 16.65 -4.10 2.32
CA PRO A 75 16.26 -5.44 1.90
C PRO A 75 17.26 -6.49 2.41
N ALA A 76 16.74 -7.52 3.08
CA ALA A 76 17.52 -8.68 3.47
C ALA A 76 17.80 -9.58 2.24
N PRO A 77 18.92 -10.32 2.20
CA PRO A 77 19.24 -11.25 1.11
C PRO A 77 18.18 -12.35 0.93
N GLU A 78 17.48 -12.66 2.03
CA GLU A 78 16.39 -13.62 2.09
C GLU A 78 15.09 -12.89 2.43
N LEU A 79 13.99 -13.37 1.86
CA LEU A 79 12.67 -12.82 2.16
C LEU A 79 12.33 -13.10 3.64
N PRO A 80 11.89 -12.09 4.40
CA PRO A 80 11.58 -12.26 5.81
C PRO A 80 10.48 -13.31 5.99
N PRO A 81 10.54 -14.16 7.04
CA PRO A 81 9.50 -15.15 7.28
C PRO A 81 8.16 -14.47 7.56
N ASN A 82 7.07 -15.10 7.12
CA ASN A 82 5.73 -14.63 7.44
C ASN A 82 5.46 -14.79 8.94
N THR A 83 4.89 -13.77 9.56
CA THR A 83 4.12 -13.93 10.79
C THR A 83 2.92 -14.87 10.54
N PRO A 84 2.32 -15.49 11.58
CA PRO A 84 1.13 -16.34 11.41
C PRO A 84 -0.02 -15.64 10.67
N ARG A 85 -0.24 -14.35 10.95
CA ARG A 85 -1.25 -13.52 10.28
C ARG A 85 -0.93 -13.32 8.80
N GLN A 86 0.34 -13.05 8.46
CA GLN A 86 0.75 -12.92 7.05
C GLN A 86 0.60 -14.24 6.31
N LEU A 87 0.97 -15.37 6.94
CA LEU A 87 0.81 -16.70 6.33
C LEU A 87 -0.67 -17.02 6.06
N GLN A 88 -1.57 -16.65 6.97
CA GLN A 88 -3.01 -16.76 6.75
C GLN A 88 -3.46 -15.92 5.54
N ALA A 89 -2.96 -14.68 5.40
CA ALA A 89 -3.27 -13.84 4.24
C ALA A 89 -2.74 -14.42 2.92
N VAL A 90 -1.53 -15.01 2.92
CA VAL A 90 -0.97 -15.70 1.74
C VAL A 90 -1.84 -16.89 1.34
N ARG A 91 -2.29 -17.70 2.32
CA ARG A 91 -3.20 -18.83 2.06
C ARG A 91 -4.56 -18.38 1.53
N ALA A 92 -5.11 -17.28 2.07
CA ALA A 92 -6.36 -16.72 1.59
C ALA A 92 -6.23 -16.17 0.16
N CYS A 93 -5.07 -15.61 -0.20
CA CYS A 93 -4.81 -15.14 -1.56
C CYS A 93 -4.66 -16.29 -2.57
N MET A 94 -4.07 -17.41 -2.15
CA MET A 94 -3.81 -18.57 -3.00
C MET A 94 -4.47 -19.83 -2.42
N PRO A 95 -5.82 -19.90 -2.40
CA PRO A 95 -6.55 -20.97 -1.72
C PRO A 95 -6.26 -22.36 -2.31
N ALA A 96 -5.95 -22.43 -3.60
CA ALA A 96 -5.56 -23.67 -4.29
C ALA A 96 -4.08 -24.06 -4.09
N GLY A 97 -3.37 -23.46 -3.12
CA GLY A 97 -2.01 -23.88 -2.73
C GLY A 97 -0.86 -23.22 -3.50
N GLY A 98 -1.13 -22.35 -4.47
CA GLY A 98 -0.12 -21.58 -5.21
C GLY A 98 -0.73 -20.53 -6.13
N PRO A 99 0.10 -19.77 -6.87
CA PRO A 99 -0.34 -18.70 -7.75
C PRO A 99 -0.83 -19.25 -9.10
N SER A 100 -1.81 -18.60 -9.73
CA SER A 100 -2.30 -19.03 -11.04
C SER A 100 -1.31 -18.69 -12.16
N VAL A 101 -1.29 -19.51 -13.21
CA VAL A 101 -0.45 -19.27 -14.41
C VAL A 101 -0.98 -18.08 -15.22
N ASN A 102 -2.30 -17.87 -15.19
CA ASN A 102 -3.01 -16.83 -15.93
C ASN A 102 -4.32 -16.49 -15.21
N VAL A 103 -5.29 -15.95 -15.94
CA VAL A 103 -6.63 -15.64 -15.43
C VAL A 103 -7.45 -16.88 -15.05
N ASN A 104 -7.01 -18.09 -15.41
CA ASN A 104 -7.65 -19.31 -14.95
C ASN A 104 -7.24 -19.59 -13.49
N PRO A 105 -8.16 -19.48 -12.52
CA PRO A 105 -7.85 -19.63 -11.11
C PRO A 105 -7.50 -21.06 -10.71
N ASP A 106 -7.64 -22.06 -11.59
CA ASP A 106 -7.33 -23.47 -11.29
C ASP A 106 -5.98 -23.92 -11.86
N TRP A 107 -5.44 -23.20 -12.84
CA TRP A 107 -4.20 -23.60 -13.51
C TRP A 107 -2.97 -23.21 -12.69
N ARG A 108 -2.11 -24.18 -12.40
CA ARG A 108 -0.89 -24.00 -11.62
C ARG A 108 0.33 -24.55 -12.37
N ASP A 109 1.43 -23.84 -12.27
CA ASP A 109 2.74 -24.30 -12.71
C ASP A 109 3.60 -24.53 -11.46
N PRO A 110 4.03 -25.78 -11.18
CA PRO A 110 4.93 -26.08 -10.07
C PRO A 110 6.21 -25.22 -10.07
N ALA A 111 6.66 -24.73 -11.24
CA ALA A 111 7.82 -23.85 -11.34
C ALA A 111 7.61 -22.51 -10.61
N HIS A 112 6.36 -22.04 -10.46
CA HIS A 112 6.01 -20.80 -9.75
C HIS A 112 6.03 -20.94 -8.22
N GLY A 113 6.08 -22.18 -7.70
CA GLY A 113 6.12 -22.48 -6.27
C GLY A 113 4.74 -22.62 -5.62
N THR A 114 4.76 -22.77 -4.31
CA THR A 114 3.60 -23.02 -3.43
C THR A 114 3.44 -21.89 -2.43
N VAL A 115 2.31 -21.81 -1.72
CA VAL A 115 2.08 -20.83 -0.62
C VAL A 115 3.28 -20.72 0.35
N ALA A 116 3.98 -21.82 0.64
CA ALA A 116 5.12 -21.83 1.54
C ALA A 116 6.34 -21.04 1.02
N ASP A 117 6.40 -20.76 -0.28
CA ASP A 117 7.49 -20.01 -0.92
C ASP A 117 7.25 -18.50 -0.91
N PHE A 118 6.02 -18.05 -0.60
CA PHE A 118 5.62 -16.66 -0.71
C PHE A 118 5.60 -15.94 0.64
N ARG A 119 5.98 -14.66 0.63
CA ARG A 119 6.00 -13.74 1.78
C ARG A 119 5.19 -12.50 1.48
N VAL A 120 4.54 -11.93 2.49
CA VAL A 120 3.94 -10.60 2.37
C VAL A 120 5.07 -9.57 2.41
N LEU A 121 5.30 -8.90 1.28
CA LEU A 121 6.43 -7.99 1.08
C LEU A 121 6.05 -6.55 1.44
N ALA A 122 4.88 -6.11 0.98
CA ALA A 122 4.30 -4.82 1.33
C ALA A 122 2.77 -4.91 1.29
N GLU A 123 2.09 -4.10 2.08
CA GLU A 123 0.62 -4.09 2.19
C GLU A 123 0.11 -2.66 2.27
N HIS A 124 -0.84 -2.32 1.40
CA HIS A 124 -1.56 -1.06 1.44
C HIS A 124 -2.97 -1.31 1.99
N ARG A 125 -3.37 -0.59 3.05
CA ARG A 125 -4.72 -0.64 3.62
C ARG A 125 -5.37 0.73 3.57
N ASP A 126 -6.63 0.77 3.20
CA ASP A 126 -7.48 1.97 3.24
C ASP A 126 -8.92 1.59 3.61
N LYS A 127 -9.83 2.57 3.58
CA LYS A 127 -11.25 2.36 3.89
C LYS A 127 -11.98 1.38 2.94
N ASN A 128 -11.44 1.17 1.75
CA ASN A 128 -11.96 0.31 0.68
C ASN A 128 -11.27 -1.08 0.70
N GLY A 129 -10.54 -1.44 1.76
CA GLY A 129 -9.91 -2.74 1.91
C GLY A 129 -8.39 -2.70 1.83
N TYR A 130 -7.78 -3.74 1.26
CA TYR A 130 -6.32 -3.80 1.18
C TYR A 130 -5.82 -4.54 -0.06
N THR A 131 -4.62 -4.17 -0.48
CA THR A 131 -3.84 -4.89 -1.49
C THR A 131 -2.47 -5.24 -0.91
N ALA A 132 -2.04 -6.48 -1.08
CA ALA A 132 -0.72 -6.94 -0.67
C ALA A 132 0.13 -7.36 -1.89
N LEU A 133 1.38 -6.92 -1.90
CA LEU A 133 2.43 -7.50 -2.74
C LEU A 133 2.96 -8.75 -2.04
N VAL A 134 2.73 -9.91 -2.63
CA VAL A 134 3.10 -11.21 -2.05
C VAL A 134 4.09 -11.89 -3.00
N GLY A 135 5.31 -12.13 -2.55
CA GLY A 135 6.39 -12.58 -3.44
C GLY A 135 7.23 -13.72 -2.89
N SER A 136 7.84 -14.45 -3.83
CA SER A 136 8.86 -15.46 -3.65
C SER A 136 10.18 -14.98 -4.26
N THR A 137 11.22 -15.82 -4.25
CA THR A 137 12.50 -15.49 -4.91
C THR A 137 12.38 -15.40 -6.44
N LYS A 138 11.35 -16.03 -7.03
CA LYS A 138 11.14 -16.12 -8.49
C LYS A 138 10.18 -15.05 -9.03
N GLY A 139 9.22 -14.61 -8.23
CA GLY A 139 8.22 -13.67 -8.69
C GLY A 139 7.24 -13.28 -7.59
N PHE A 140 6.10 -12.73 -7.99
CA PHE A 140 5.09 -12.22 -7.07
C PHE A 140 3.68 -12.34 -7.63
N VAL A 141 2.72 -12.13 -6.74
CA VAL A 141 1.31 -11.92 -7.02
C VAL A 141 0.86 -10.65 -6.30
N LEU A 142 -0.16 -9.99 -6.85
CA LEU A 142 -0.87 -8.94 -6.14
C LEU A 142 -2.18 -9.52 -5.60
N CYS A 143 -2.36 -9.42 -4.29
CA CYS A 143 -3.51 -9.96 -3.59
C CYS A 143 -4.43 -8.83 -3.15
N THR A 144 -5.58 -8.68 -3.80
CA THR A 144 -6.67 -7.81 -3.34
C THR A 144 -7.86 -8.69 -2.99
N PRO A 145 -8.12 -8.97 -1.71
CA PRO A 145 -9.24 -9.82 -1.34
C PRO A 145 -10.57 -9.18 -1.73
N SER A 146 -11.46 -10.00 -2.25
CA SER A 146 -12.83 -9.68 -2.60
C SER A 146 -13.69 -10.89 -2.22
N ALA A 147 -14.87 -10.65 -1.65
CA ALA A 147 -15.76 -11.71 -1.18
C ALA A 147 -16.52 -12.41 -2.32
N GLU A 148 -16.75 -11.71 -3.44
CA GLU A 148 -17.59 -12.21 -4.55
C GLU A 148 -16.77 -12.70 -5.74
N THR A 149 -15.74 -11.93 -6.12
CA THR A 149 -14.91 -12.21 -7.31
C THR A 149 -13.47 -11.82 -6.99
N PRO A 150 -12.69 -12.69 -6.32
CA PRO A 150 -11.28 -12.45 -6.14
C PRO A 150 -10.59 -12.49 -7.50
N ASP A 151 -9.85 -11.45 -7.85
CA ASP A 151 -8.92 -11.53 -8.97
C ASP A 151 -8.00 -12.72 -8.76
N PRO A 152 -7.78 -13.57 -9.78
CA PRO A 152 -6.89 -14.70 -9.65
C PRO A 152 -5.49 -14.19 -9.27
N PRO A 153 -4.77 -14.86 -8.36
CA PRO A 153 -3.42 -14.48 -7.95
C PRO A 153 -2.42 -14.83 -9.05
N VAL A 154 -2.45 -14.08 -10.16
CA VAL A 154 -1.65 -14.36 -11.35
C VAL A 154 -0.18 -14.14 -11.06
N PHE A 155 0.61 -15.19 -11.24
CA PHE A 155 2.05 -15.13 -11.05
C PHE A 155 2.70 -14.15 -12.05
N THR A 156 3.62 -13.33 -11.54
CA THR A 156 4.44 -12.42 -12.34
C THR A 156 5.90 -12.61 -11.94
N TYR A 157 6.75 -12.95 -12.91
CA TYR A 157 8.19 -13.04 -12.67
C TYR A 157 8.77 -11.67 -12.33
N TRP A 158 9.74 -11.63 -11.40
CA TRP A 158 10.54 -10.42 -11.19
C TRP A 158 11.22 -10.00 -12.50
N GLY A 159 11.08 -8.73 -12.88
CA GLY A 159 11.57 -8.24 -14.17
C GLY A 159 10.77 -8.71 -15.39
N ASN A 160 9.57 -9.28 -15.21
CA ASN A 160 8.66 -9.74 -16.26
C ASN A 160 9.27 -10.78 -17.23
N LYS A 161 10.28 -11.53 -16.78
CA LYS A 161 10.94 -12.58 -17.57
C LYS A 161 11.38 -13.76 -16.69
N ALA A 162 11.22 -14.97 -17.18
CA ALA A 162 11.75 -16.18 -16.55
C ALA A 162 13.24 -16.40 -16.89
N PRO A 163 14.07 -16.92 -15.96
CA PRO A 163 13.77 -17.05 -14.54
C PRO A 163 13.74 -15.68 -13.88
N GLY A 164 12.76 -15.43 -13.02
CA GLY A 164 12.70 -14.16 -12.30
C GLY A 164 13.80 -14.09 -11.25
N ASN A 165 14.34 -12.90 -11.04
CA ASN A 165 15.45 -12.66 -10.13
C ASN A 165 15.09 -11.53 -9.14
N LEU A 166 14.93 -11.90 -7.88
CA LEU A 166 14.69 -10.94 -6.82
C LEU A 166 15.93 -10.05 -6.55
N ALA A 167 17.13 -10.63 -6.61
CA ALA A 167 18.39 -10.01 -6.21
C ALA A 167 18.98 -9.03 -7.24
N SER A 168 18.40 -8.93 -8.44
CA SER A 168 18.91 -8.04 -9.51
C SER A 168 18.62 -6.55 -9.31
N ALA A 169 17.99 -6.16 -8.19
CA ALA A 169 17.66 -4.76 -7.95
C ALA A 169 18.86 -3.96 -7.42
N THR A 170 19.81 -3.62 -8.31
CA THR A 170 20.86 -2.63 -8.03
C THR A 170 20.34 -1.21 -8.16
N ASP A 171 19.27 -1.01 -8.92
CA ASP A 171 18.70 0.29 -9.17
C ASP A 171 17.98 0.83 -7.92
N PRO A 172 18.04 2.14 -7.66
CA PRO A 172 17.32 2.75 -6.55
C PRO A 172 15.81 2.52 -6.60
N LEU A 173 15.24 2.33 -7.79
CA LEU A 173 13.81 2.14 -8.02
C LEU A 173 13.58 1.21 -9.22
N ILE A 174 12.78 0.16 -9.02
CA ILE A 174 12.27 -0.71 -10.08
C ILE A 174 10.75 -0.81 -9.92
N VAL A 175 10.01 -0.42 -10.96
CA VAL A 175 8.56 -0.61 -10.99
C VAL A 175 8.26 -1.95 -11.65
N ASP A 176 7.83 -2.93 -10.87
CA ASP A 176 7.58 -4.28 -11.37
C ASP A 176 6.16 -4.42 -11.96
N ARG A 177 5.18 -3.67 -11.45
CA ARG A 177 3.79 -3.74 -11.90
C ARG A 177 3.06 -2.40 -11.81
N TYR A 178 2.29 -2.09 -12.85
CA TYR A 178 1.16 -1.17 -12.79
C TYR A 178 -0.05 -1.83 -13.44
N THR A 179 -1.12 -2.01 -12.67
CA THR A 179 -2.32 -2.74 -13.10
C THR A 179 -3.55 -2.20 -12.38
N VAL A 180 -4.72 -2.76 -12.70
CA VAL A 180 -5.90 -2.59 -11.84
C VAL A 180 -6.31 -3.93 -11.24
N GLN A 181 -6.90 -3.86 -10.05
CA GLN A 181 -7.50 -5.01 -9.41
C GLN A 181 -8.94 -4.71 -9.04
N TYR A 182 -9.80 -5.70 -9.19
CA TYR A 182 -11.17 -5.65 -8.74
C TYR A 182 -11.20 -5.75 -7.20
N TRP A 183 -11.90 -4.80 -6.57
CA TRP A 183 -12.24 -4.83 -5.16
C TRP A 183 -13.75 -4.67 -5.08
N TRP A 184 -14.42 -5.65 -4.48
CA TRP A 184 -15.88 -5.59 -4.36
C TRP A 184 -16.32 -4.53 -3.35
N ALA A 185 -17.31 -3.72 -3.74
CA ALA A 185 -18.15 -2.94 -2.85
C ALA A 185 -19.63 -3.38 -3.00
N PRO A 186 -20.48 -3.21 -1.98
CA PRO A 186 -21.88 -3.68 -1.97
C PRO A 186 -22.79 -3.11 -3.07
N ASP A 187 -22.32 -2.16 -3.88
CA ASP A 187 -23.07 -1.58 -5.00
C ASP A 187 -22.56 -2.15 -6.35
N PRO A 188 -23.37 -2.96 -7.05
CA PRO A 188 -22.96 -3.67 -8.25
C PRO A 188 -22.83 -2.78 -9.49
N LYS A 189 -23.24 -1.50 -9.45
CA LYS A 189 -23.22 -0.62 -10.64
C LYS A 189 -21.89 0.07 -10.90
N SER A 190 -20.89 -0.15 -10.07
CA SER A 190 -19.79 0.78 -9.98
C SER A 190 -18.53 0.21 -10.63
N GLN A 191 -18.13 0.81 -11.76
CA GLN A 191 -16.74 0.76 -12.23
C GLN A 191 -15.76 1.40 -11.22
N ASP A 192 -16.24 1.90 -10.08
CA ASP A 192 -15.43 2.30 -8.92
C ASP A 192 -14.99 1.09 -8.05
N ASN A 193 -15.44 -0.13 -8.39
CA ASN A 193 -14.95 -1.40 -7.84
C ASN A 193 -13.56 -1.79 -8.36
N TYR A 194 -12.83 -0.87 -8.98
CA TYR A 194 -11.45 -1.08 -9.38
C TYR A 194 -10.50 -0.19 -8.59
N VAL A 195 -9.33 -0.74 -8.30
CA VAL A 195 -8.20 0.02 -7.77
C VAL A 195 -7.04 -0.07 -8.72
N ARG A 196 -6.38 1.06 -8.96
CA ARG A 196 -5.06 1.09 -9.58
C ARG A 196 -4.03 0.69 -8.55
N VAL A 197 -3.15 -0.22 -8.93
CA VAL A 197 -2.09 -0.72 -8.07
C VAL A 197 -0.76 -0.55 -8.79
N VAL A 198 0.18 0.10 -8.11
CA VAL A 198 1.58 0.19 -8.54
C VAL A 198 2.44 -0.47 -7.47
N ALA A 199 3.29 -1.39 -7.88
CA ALA A 199 4.15 -2.12 -6.97
C ALA A 199 5.54 -2.35 -7.57
N GLY A 200 6.53 -2.51 -6.71
CA GLY A 200 7.87 -2.82 -7.16
C GLY A 200 8.89 -2.90 -6.03
N ARG A 201 10.15 -2.71 -6.40
CA ARG A 201 11.33 -2.81 -5.55
C ARG A 201 12.06 -1.48 -5.44
N VAL A 202 12.73 -1.27 -4.32
CA VAL A 202 13.53 -0.10 -4.06
C VAL A 202 14.82 -0.45 -3.34
N GLY A 203 15.87 0.33 -3.62
CA GLY A 203 17.16 0.19 -2.97
C GLY A 203 17.13 0.54 -1.48
N SER A 204 18.13 0.07 -0.74
CA SER A 204 18.27 0.26 0.71
C SER A 204 18.36 1.72 1.17
N SER A 205 18.66 2.66 0.27
CA SER A 205 18.73 4.10 0.55
C SER A 205 17.38 4.82 0.40
N VAL A 206 16.38 4.18 -0.20
CA VAL A 206 15.06 4.77 -0.39
C VAL A 206 14.26 4.77 0.90
N ARG A 207 13.60 5.89 1.18
CA ARG A 207 12.77 6.09 2.38
C ARG A 207 11.33 6.41 2.04
N ARG A 208 11.09 6.97 0.86
CA ARG A 208 9.77 7.38 0.40
C ARG A 208 9.65 7.13 -1.09
N VAL A 209 8.48 6.67 -1.51
CA VAL A 209 8.14 6.53 -2.93
C VAL A 209 6.83 7.26 -3.17
N VAL A 210 6.80 8.14 -4.16
CA VAL A 210 5.63 8.94 -4.54
C VAL A 210 5.19 8.54 -5.93
N ILE A 211 3.89 8.35 -6.09
CA ILE A 211 3.24 7.96 -7.34
C ILE A 211 2.43 9.16 -7.81
N ASP A 212 2.81 9.69 -8.96
CA ASP A 212 2.09 10.74 -9.66
C ASP A 212 1.20 10.09 -10.73
N TRP A 213 -0.10 10.14 -10.48
CA TRP A 213 -1.14 9.70 -11.40
C TRP A 213 -1.48 10.90 -12.29
N SER A 214 -1.32 10.83 -13.61
CA SER A 214 -1.34 12.02 -14.50
C SER A 214 -2.62 12.88 -14.49
N ALA A 215 -3.63 12.56 -13.67
CA ALA A 215 -4.87 13.30 -13.49
C ALA A 215 -5.22 13.55 -11.99
N GLY A 216 -4.30 13.31 -11.06
CA GLY A 216 -4.61 13.26 -9.63
C GLY A 216 -3.54 13.83 -8.72
N LYS A 217 -3.85 13.84 -7.43
CA LYS A 217 -2.86 14.18 -6.40
C LYS A 217 -1.81 13.07 -6.31
N PRO A 218 -0.52 13.40 -6.17
CA PRO A 218 0.50 12.41 -5.88
C PRO A 218 0.16 11.66 -4.60
N THR A 219 0.40 10.35 -4.59
CA THR A 219 0.16 9.48 -3.43
C THR A 219 1.46 8.87 -2.95
N ASP A 220 1.65 8.83 -1.64
CA ASP A 220 2.74 8.07 -1.03
C ASP A 220 2.46 6.57 -1.12
N ALA A 221 3.45 5.79 -1.56
CA ALA A 221 3.41 4.34 -1.42
C ALA A 221 3.77 3.90 -0.01
N VAL A 222 3.25 2.75 0.38
CA VAL A 222 3.78 2.00 1.52
C VAL A 222 5.09 1.36 1.08
N VAL A 223 6.17 1.63 1.82
CA VAL A 223 7.50 1.03 1.59
C VAL A 223 7.84 0.11 2.75
N SER A 224 8.26 -1.12 2.45
CA SER A 224 8.64 -2.11 3.46
C SER A 224 9.66 -3.10 2.90
N ASN A 225 10.76 -3.33 3.63
CA ASN A 225 11.78 -4.35 3.34
C ASN A 225 12.34 -4.32 1.90
N GLY A 226 12.52 -3.13 1.31
CA GLY A 226 12.99 -2.98 -0.07
C GLY A 226 11.90 -3.16 -1.14
N PHE A 227 10.64 -3.19 -0.75
CA PHE A 227 9.48 -3.24 -1.65
C PHE A 227 8.58 -2.04 -1.42
N PHE A 228 7.78 -1.71 -2.42
CA PHE A 228 6.73 -0.69 -2.27
C PHE A 228 5.44 -1.10 -2.95
N ILE A 229 4.33 -0.55 -2.44
CA ILE A 229 3.01 -0.67 -3.05
C ILE A 229 2.19 0.60 -2.81
N ALA A 230 1.54 1.08 -3.86
CA ALA A 230 0.52 2.12 -3.81
C ALA A 230 -0.78 1.56 -4.39
N ARG A 231 -1.88 2.00 -3.80
CA ARG A 231 -3.24 1.71 -4.24
C ARG A 231 -4.00 3.03 -4.30
N THR A 232 -4.80 3.22 -5.33
CA THR A 232 -5.77 4.32 -5.39
C THR A 232 -7.03 3.83 -6.12
N PRO A 233 -8.23 4.30 -5.76
CA PRO A 233 -9.42 4.02 -6.57
C PRO A 233 -9.18 4.37 -8.04
N ALA A 234 -9.63 3.48 -8.92
CA ALA A 234 -9.69 3.79 -10.34
C ALA A 234 -10.92 4.65 -10.61
N GLY A 235 -10.79 5.62 -11.53
CA GLY A 235 -11.94 6.33 -12.06
C GLY A 235 -12.47 5.65 -13.32
N THR A 236 -13.48 6.26 -13.92
CA THR A 236 -14.03 5.85 -15.21
C THR A 236 -13.84 6.96 -16.22
N VAL A 237 -13.55 6.58 -17.46
CA VAL A 237 -13.52 7.49 -18.61
C VAL A 237 -14.42 6.95 -19.71
N SER A 238 -15.33 7.80 -20.19
CA SER A 238 -16.18 7.49 -21.33
C SER A 238 -15.41 7.76 -22.63
N ARG A 239 -15.31 6.78 -23.53
CA ARG A 239 -14.71 6.93 -24.85
C ARG A 239 -15.43 6.05 -25.87
N LYS A 240 -15.27 6.37 -27.15
CA LYS A 240 -15.82 5.54 -28.22
C LYS A 240 -15.12 4.17 -28.26
N ASP A 241 -15.91 3.12 -28.32
CA ASP A 241 -15.43 1.75 -28.53
C ASP A 241 -15.02 1.54 -29.99
N GLN A 242 -14.64 0.30 -30.32
CA GLN A 242 -14.25 -0.09 -31.69
C GLN A 242 -15.40 0.03 -32.72
N HIS A 243 -16.65 0.15 -32.28
CA HIS A 243 -17.84 0.34 -33.12
C HIS A 243 -18.28 1.81 -33.19
N GLY A 244 -17.60 2.72 -32.49
CA GLY A 244 -17.91 4.14 -32.45
C GLY A 244 -18.98 4.53 -31.42
N GLU A 245 -19.43 3.56 -30.61
CA GLU A 245 -20.41 3.75 -29.53
C GLU A 245 -19.72 4.23 -28.26
N MET A 246 -20.38 5.10 -27.48
CA MET A 246 -19.81 5.54 -26.20
C MET A 246 -19.87 4.41 -25.17
N ALA A 247 -18.71 4.03 -24.64
CA ALA A 247 -18.59 3.06 -23.56
C ALA A 247 -17.69 3.60 -22.44
N ASP A 248 -17.97 3.13 -21.22
CA ASP A 248 -17.25 3.50 -20.01
C ASP A 248 -16.12 2.49 -19.74
N TYR A 249 -14.90 3.00 -19.58
CA TYR A 249 -13.71 2.20 -19.32
C TYR A 249 -13.05 2.63 -18.02
N VAL A 250 -12.38 1.68 -17.36
CA VAL A 250 -11.50 1.97 -16.22
C VAL A 250 -10.39 2.94 -16.66
N ASP A 251 -10.22 4.03 -15.93
CA ASP A 251 -9.20 5.05 -16.19
C ASP A 251 -7.81 4.55 -15.79
N THR A 252 -6.94 4.40 -16.80
CA THR A 252 -5.58 3.88 -16.66
C THR A 252 -4.57 4.91 -17.14
N PRO A 253 -4.43 6.05 -16.43
CA PRO A 253 -3.57 7.14 -16.85
C PRO A 253 -2.11 6.72 -16.83
N ARG A 254 -1.27 7.52 -17.48
CA ARG A 254 0.18 7.38 -17.37
C ARG A 254 0.60 7.68 -15.92
N VAL A 255 1.55 6.91 -15.41
CA VAL A 255 2.04 7.06 -14.05
C VAL A 255 3.53 7.38 -14.05
N THR A 256 3.93 8.26 -13.15
CA THR A 256 5.35 8.47 -12.79
C THR A 256 5.59 8.01 -11.36
N VAL A 257 6.63 7.21 -11.15
CA VAL A 257 7.05 6.78 -9.81
C VAL A 257 8.39 7.43 -9.49
N THR A 258 8.49 8.05 -8.32
CA THR A 258 9.70 8.72 -7.86
C THR A 258 10.10 8.23 -6.48
N ALA A 259 11.36 7.81 -6.32
CA ALA A 259 11.93 7.35 -5.07
C ALA A 259 12.82 8.44 -4.47
N TYR A 260 12.72 8.61 -3.15
CA TYR A 260 13.43 9.64 -2.39
C TYR A 260 14.18 9.03 -1.21
N ASP A 261 15.29 9.66 -0.84
CA ASP A 261 16.02 9.36 0.40
C ASP A 261 15.39 10.05 1.63
N ALA A 262 16.06 9.95 2.79
CA ALA A 262 15.61 10.57 4.04
C ALA A 262 15.62 12.11 4.00
N ALA A 263 16.45 12.72 3.16
CA ALA A 263 16.58 14.17 3.00
C ALA A 263 15.61 14.73 1.94
N GLY A 264 14.81 13.88 1.30
CA GLY A 264 13.91 14.27 0.22
C GLY A 264 14.61 14.43 -1.13
N LYS A 265 15.84 13.95 -1.29
CA LYS A 265 16.53 13.93 -2.59
C LYS A 265 16.01 12.78 -3.44
N VAL A 266 15.76 13.05 -4.72
CA VAL A 266 15.38 12.01 -5.69
C VAL A 266 16.55 11.05 -5.91
N LEU A 267 16.31 9.76 -5.66
CA LEU A 267 17.26 8.68 -5.93
C LEU A 267 16.97 7.95 -7.24
N GLY A 268 15.71 7.94 -7.68
CA GLY A 268 15.30 7.27 -8.91
C GLY A 268 13.94 7.76 -9.38
N ARG A 269 13.70 7.72 -10.70
CA ARG A 269 12.45 8.12 -11.33
C ARG A 269 12.13 7.20 -12.50
N ALA A 270 10.92 6.65 -12.51
CA ALA A 270 10.38 5.85 -13.61
C ALA A 270 9.21 6.63 -14.24
N PRO A 271 9.45 7.38 -15.33
CA PRO A 271 8.38 8.05 -16.07
C PRO A 271 7.63 7.05 -16.96
N TYR A 272 6.35 7.32 -17.23
CA TYR A 272 5.53 6.57 -18.18
C TYR A 272 5.49 5.07 -17.92
N VAL A 273 5.26 4.68 -16.65
CA VAL A 273 5.13 3.27 -16.29
C VAL A 273 4.03 2.62 -17.14
N PRO A 274 4.34 1.54 -17.89
CA PRO A 274 3.36 0.90 -18.76
C PRO A 274 2.27 0.24 -17.92
N PHE A 275 1.03 0.41 -18.36
CA PHE A 275 -0.12 -0.27 -17.79
C PHE A 275 -0.22 -1.70 -18.33
N ASP A 276 -0.33 -2.68 -17.45
CA ASP A 276 -0.52 -4.10 -17.82
C ASP A 276 -1.94 -4.55 -17.41
N TRP A 277 -2.83 -4.63 -18.40
CA TRP A 277 -4.18 -5.19 -18.26
C TRP A 277 -4.16 -6.71 -18.44
N ARG A 278 -4.72 -7.43 -17.47
CA ARG A 278 -4.96 -8.88 -17.56
C ARG A 278 -6.41 -9.28 -17.25
N GLY A 279 -7.33 -8.33 -17.21
CA GLY A 279 -8.75 -8.64 -17.08
C GLY A 279 -9.32 -9.23 -18.38
N PRO A 280 -10.56 -9.76 -18.34
CA PRO A 280 -11.25 -10.16 -19.56
C PRO A 280 -11.27 -8.98 -20.55
N VAL A 281 -11.02 -9.27 -21.83
CA VAL A 281 -11.27 -8.30 -22.90
C VAL A 281 -12.79 -8.21 -23.02
N THR A 282 -13.36 -7.10 -22.55
CA THR A 282 -14.79 -6.79 -22.72
C THR A 282 -15.08 -6.47 -24.18
#